data_AF-A0A946JUE0-F1
#
_entry.id   AF-A0A946JUE0-F1
#
_cell.length_a   1.000
_cell.length_b   1.000
_cell.length_c   1.000
_cell.angle_alpha   90.00
_cell.angle_beta   90.00
_cell.angle_gamma   90.00
#
_symmetry.space_group_name_H-M   'P 1'
#
loop_
_entity.id
_entity.type
_entity.pdbx_description
1 polymer ?
#
loop_
_entity_poly.entity_id
_entity_poly.type
_entity_poly.pdbx_seq_one_letter_code
_entity_poly.pdbx_strand_id
1 'polypeptide(L)'
;MYEDLVDQGYNQVQLVGIGKSQHMNSINNWTSNSNLGVCADQSPYMTWNNWGAAQRDLFILDSQGDIVYHENITNGFSSNEVSNLVISLIPETTTCDEIEELYDSLHAEEYTNCEFDNDCVAVWGHCDVGLGGCHYSVNEEEYPQDEINNLVNTWNDEECMTWVCDCSAEPYAQCLDGTCTSAYCMSENPAGCFQTGCDEGYECIILEEECVPSSCFCDEFYGDWFCTEDCGGGTCYLTQVLGDINNDTQINVLDVVLLVGFILGNEIPDDIQYFSADINSDGSLNVLDVVSLVGIILGN
;
A
#
# COMPACT_ATOMS: atom_id res chain seq x y z
N MET A 1 15.15 18.44 -34.49
CA MET A 1 14.86 18.42 -33.04
C MET A 1 13.36 18.38 -32.80
N TYR A 2 12.62 19.46 -33.03
CA TYR A 2 11.16 19.46 -32.78
C TYR A 2 10.42 18.39 -33.59
N GLU A 3 10.67 18.31 -34.90
CA GLU A 3 10.09 17.26 -35.75
C GLU A 3 10.49 15.85 -35.24
N ASP A 4 11.74 15.67 -34.81
CA ASP A 4 12.19 14.39 -34.23
C ASP A 4 11.45 14.02 -32.93
N LEU A 5 11.08 15.01 -32.09
CA LEU A 5 10.30 14.78 -30.87
C LEU A 5 8.85 14.39 -31.21
N VAL A 6 8.24 15.05 -32.19
CA VAL A 6 6.90 14.73 -32.68
C VAL A 6 6.87 13.33 -33.31
N ASP A 7 7.87 12.99 -34.13
CA ASP A 7 8.00 11.67 -34.76
C ASP A 7 8.23 10.55 -33.74
N GLN A 8 8.77 10.87 -32.56
CA GLN A 8 8.92 9.95 -31.42
C GLN A 8 7.65 9.83 -30.55
N GLY A 9 6.58 10.56 -30.88
CA GLY A 9 5.29 10.49 -30.18
C GLY A 9 5.03 11.58 -29.14
N TYR A 10 5.97 12.51 -28.92
CA TYR A 10 5.82 13.62 -27.97
C TYR A 10 5.00 14.78 -28.55
N ASN A 11 3.74 14.51 -28.89
CA ASN A 11 2.83 15.45 -29.56
C ASN A 11 2.39 16.64 -28.68
N GLN A 12 2.59 16.54 -27.37
CA GLN A 12 2.34 17.58 -26.37
C GLN A 12 3.34 18.74 -26.43
N VAL A 13 4.50 18.55 -27.06
CA VAL A 13 5.49 19.62 -27.24
C VAL A 13 5.00 20.60 -28.31
N GLN A 14 5.06 21.90 -28.01
CA GLN A 14 4.76 22.95 -28.98
C GLN A 14 5.97 23.85 -29.20
N LEU A 15 6.21 24.23 -30.45
CA LEU A 15 7.28 25.16 -30.82
C LEU A 15 6.71 26.40 -31.52
N VAL A 16 7.00 27.57 -30.96
CA VAL A 16 6.57 28.86 -31.49
C VAL A 16 7.77 29.80 -31.63
N GLY A 17 7.86 30.47 -32.77
CA GLY A 17 8.81 31.56 -32.97
C GLY A 17 8.22 32.87 -32.48
N ILE A 18 8.97 33.65 -31.70
CA ILE A 18 8.53 35.00 -31.31
C ILE A 18 9.49 36.00 -31.93
N GLY A 19 8.95 37.05 -32.55
CA GLY A 19 9.71 38.12 -33.19
C GLY A 19 9.11 39.49 -32.88
N LYS A 20 9.94 40.54 -32.84
CA LYS A 20 9.42 41.91 -32.81
C LYS A 20 8.69 42.21 -34.12
N SER A 21 7.54 42.87 -34.06
CA SER A 21 6.71 43.16 -35.23
C SER A 21 7.45 43.95 -36.34
N GLN A 22 8.42 44.80 -35.97
CA GLN A 22 9.30 45.50 -36.91
C GLN A 22 10.15 44.59 -37.83
N HIS A 23 10.39 43.33 -37.44
CA HIS A 23 11.20 42.38 -38.19
C HIS A 23 10.37 41.39 -39.02
N MET A 24 9.04 41.44 -38.92
CA MET A 24 8.16 40.48 -39.59
C MET A 24 8.12 40.62 -41.11
N ASN A 25 8.49 41.78 -41.65
CA ASN A 25 8.64 41.96 -43.10
C ASN A 25 9.75 41.09 -43.72
N SER A 26 10.65 40.53 -42.89
CA SER A 26 11.74 39.66 -43.31
C SER A 26 11.57 38.20 -42.84
N ILE A 27 10.38 37.83 -42.37
CA ILE A 27 10.11 36.52 -41.76
C ILE A 27 10.34 35.34 -42.71
N ASN A 28 10.14 35.52 -44.02
CA ASN A 28 10.40 34.47 -45.02
C ASN A 28 11.84 33.97 -45.00
N ASN A 29 12.80 34.80 -44.55
CA ASN A 29 14.19 34.37 -44.38
C ASN A 29 14.36 33.38 -43.22
N TRP A 30 13.39 33.28 -42.31
CA TRP A 30 13.39 32.43 -41.12
C TRP A 30 12.47 31.21 -41.28
N THR A 31 11.33 31.36 -41.98
CA THR A 31 10.32 30.30 -42.12
C THR A 31 10.29 29.61 -43.47
N SER A 32 11.15 29.98 -44.43
CA SER A 32 11.10 29.49 -45.82
C SER A 32 11.20 27.97 -46.00
N ASN A 33 11.70 27.24 -45.00
CA ASN A 33 11.78 25.77 -45.00
C ASN A 33 11.14 25.17 -43.74
N SER A 34 10.16 25.84 -43.11
CA SER A 34 9.56 25.38 -41.86
C SER A 34 8.09 25.77 -41.76
N ASN A 35 7.26 24.86 -41.23
CA ASN A 35 5.86 25.11 -40.91
C ASN A 35 5.66 25.74 -39.52
N LEU A 36 6.71 26.34 -38.96
CA LEU A 36 6.71 26.89 -37.60
C LEU A 36 5.78 28.10 -37.47
N GLY A 37 4.89 28.05 -36.47
CA GLY A 37 4.06 29.19 -36.11
C GLY A 37 4.90 30.32 -35.55
N VAL A 38 4.76 31.54 -36.09
CA VAL A 38 5.50 32.72 -35.62
C VAL A 38 4.54 33.80 -35.14
N CYS A 39 4.78 34.29 -33.92
CA CYS A 39 4.03 35.35 -33.28
C CYS A 39 4.81 36.67 -33.29
N ALA A 40 4.10 37.77 -33.57
CA ALA A 40 4.67 39.11 -33.63
C ALA A 40 4.37 39.91 -32.36
N ASP A 41 5.39 40.14 -31.54
CA ASP A 41 5.30 41.04 -30.38
C ASP A 41 5.23 42.49 -30.89
N GLN A 42 4.14 43.19 -30.56
CA GLN A 42 3.89 44.54 -31.04
C GLN A 42 4.61 45.57 -30.17
N SER A 43 5.06 46.67 -30.78
CA SER A 43 5.64 47.79 -30.04
C SER A 43 4.67 48.22 -28.91
N PRO A 44 5.13 48.31 -27.64
CA PRO A 44 6.52 48.50 -27.20
C PRO A 44 7.36 47.23 -26.89
N TYR A 45 6.93 46.06 -27.37
CA TYR A 45 7.63 44.77 -27.24
C TYR A 45 7.70 44.25 -25.79
N MET A 46 6.56 44.23 -25.11
CA MET A 46 6.50 43.92 -23.68
C MET A 46 7.00 42.50 -23.39
N THR A 47 6.60 41.50 -24.18
CA THR A 47 7.02 40.11 -23.99
C THR A 47 8.52 39.97 -24.22
N TRP A 48 9.02 40.52 -25.32
CA TRP A 48 10.44 40.50 -25.66
C TRP A 48 11.30 41.13 -24.56
N ASN A 49 10.87 42.27 -24.02
CA ASN A 49 11.62 42.98 -23.00
C ASN A 49 11.52 42.29 -21.63
N ASN A 50 10.34 41.79 -21.26
CA ASN A 50 10.12 41.10 -19.97
C ASN A 50 10.95 39.82 -19.87
N TRP A 51 11.10 39.08 -20.96
CA TRP A 51 11.92 37.87 -21.00
C TRP A 51 13.42 38.15 -21.15
N GLY A 52 13.83 39.42 -21.28
CA GLY A 52 15.22 39.79 -21.53
C GLY A 52 15.77 39.24 -22.84
N ALA A 53 14.89 38.97 -23.82
CA ALA A 53 15.25 38.21 -25.00
C ALA A 53 16.24 38.94 -25.92
N ALA A 54 17.18 38.20 -26.48
CA ALA A 54 18.09 38.63 -27.53
C ALA A 54 17.78 37.92 -28.86
N GLN A 55 18.52 38.27 -29.90
CA GLN A 55 18.39 37.62 -31.19
C GLN A 55 18.88 36.16 -31.08
N ARG A 56 18.06 35.21 -31.55
CA ARG A 56 18.34 33.77 -31.50
C ARG A 56 18.47 33.22 -30.08
N ASP A 57 17.63 33.68 -29.17
CA ASP A 57 17.44 32.98 -27.89
C ASP A 57 16.44 31.84 -28.05
N LEU A 58 16.74 30.72 -27.40
CA LEU A 58 15.86 29.59 -27.17
C LEU A 58 15.40 29.62 -25.71
N PHE A 59 14.09 29.52 -25.49
CA PHE A 59 13.47 29.39 -24.18
C PHE A 59 12.70 28.07 -24.15
N ILE A 60 12.76 27.36 -23.03
CA ILE A 60 11.90 26.21 -22.74
C ILE A 60 11.04 26.56 -21.54
N LEU A 61 9.76 26.28 -21.66
CA LEU A 61 8.78 26.46 -20.62
C LEU A 61 8.27 25.09 -20.19
N ASP A 62 7.99 24.92 -18.91
CA ASP A 62 7.29 23.74 -18.39
C ASP A 62 5.77 23.83 -18.65
N SER A 63 5.01 22.84 -18.17
CA SER A 63 3.55 22.78 -18.34
C SER A 63 2.80 23.87 -17.56
N GLN A 64 3.45 24.50 -16.58
CA GLN A 64 2.94 25.64 -15.80
C GLN A 64 3.22 26.98 -16.49
N GLY A 65 4.06 27.00 -17.52
CA GLY A 65 4.43 28.19 -18.28
C GLY A 65 5.60 28.96 -17.66
N ASP A 66 6.36 28.34 -16.76
CA ASP A 66 7.56 28.93 -16.17
C ASP A 66 8.79 28.64 -17.05
N ILE A 67 9.70 29.60 -17.16
CA ILE A 67 10.93 29.44 -17.96
C ILE A 67 11.91 28.56 -17.18
N VAL A 68 12.13 27.35 -17.67
CA VAL A 68 13.03 26.35 -17.06
C VAL A 68 14.40 26.27 -17.75
N TYR A 69 14.53 26.81 -18.96
CA TYR A 69 15.81 26.92 -19.66
C TYR A 69 15.85 28.09 -20.65
N HIS A 70 17.03 28.71 -20.76
CA HIS A 70 17.32 29.82 -21.65
C HIS A 70 18.76 29.73 -22.17
N GLU A 71 18.93 29.77 -23.48
CA GLU A 71 20.26 29.84 -24.11
C GLU A 71 20.24 30.68 -25.40
N ASN A 72 21.32 31.43 -25.67
CA ASN A 72 21.52 32.07 -26.97
C ASN A 72 22.16 31.07 -27.97
N ILE A 73 21.39 30.67 -28.97
CA ILE A 73 21.76 29.60 -29.91
C ILE A 73 22.50 30.10 -31.16
N THR A 74 23.09 31.30 -31.12
CA THR A 74 23.79 31.90 -32.28
C THR A 74 24.95 31.02 -32.78
N ASN A 75 25.65 30.34 -31.87
CA ASN A 75 26.77 29.46 -32.18
C ASN A 75 26.37 27.98 -32.38
N GLY A 76 25.07 27.71 -32.51
CA GLY A 76 24.52 26.36 -32.41
C GLY A 76 24.24 25.98 -30.96
N PHE A 77 23.60 24.83 -30.79
CA PHE A 77 23.22 24.27 -29.49
C PHE A 77 23.23 22.74 -29.58
N SER A 78 23.25 22.08 -28.44
CA SER A 78 23.20 20.62 -28.36
C SER A 78 21.75 20.13 -28.44
N SER A 79 21.34 19.63 -29.61
CA SER A 79 19.98 19.15 -29.81
C SER A 79 19.61 17.99 -28.88
N ASN A 80 20.56 17.14 -28.50
CA ASN A 80 20.31 15.99 -27.64
C ASN A 80 20.08 16.40 -26.18
N GLU A 81 20.90 17.32 -25.65
CA GLU A 81 20.72 17.82 -24.28
C GLU A 81 19.40 18.57 -24.12
N VAL A 82 19.06 19.40 -25.11
CA VAL A 82 17.77 20.11 -25.13
C VAL A 82 16.60 19.13 -25.30
N SER A 83 16.72 18.11 -26.16
CA SER A 83 15.65 17.11 -26.31
C SER A 83 15.41 16.32 -25.03
N ASN A 84 16.49 15.86 -24.36
CA ASN A 84 16.39 15.15 -23.10
C ASN A 84 15.76 16.01 -22.01
N LEU A 85 16.10 17.30 -21.96
CA LEU A 85 15.47 18.24 -21.05
C LEU A 85 13.97 18.38 -21.35
N VAL A 86 13.58 18.60 -22.61
CA VAL A 86 12.17 18.68 -23.00
C VAL A 86 11.42 17.40 -22.60
N ILE A 87 11.98 16.22 -22.89
CA ILE A 87 11.38 14.94 -22.51
C ILE A 87 11.23 14.83 -20.99
N SER A 88 12.22 15.26 -20.20
CA SER A 88 12.14 15.24 -18.73
C SER A 88 11.10 16.21 -18.13
N LEU A 89 10.64 17.18 -18.92
CA LEU A 89 9.62 18.15 -18.51
C LEU A 89 8.20 17.73 -18.93
N ILE A 90 8.09 16.69 -19.75
CA ILE A 90 6.81 16.09 -20.11
C ILE A 90 6.36 15.25 -18.91
N PRO A 91 5.17 15.51 -18.34
CA PRO A 91 4.59 14.62 -17.35
C PRO A 91 4.45 13.23 -17.96
N GLU A 92 4.93 12.21 -17.25
CA GLU A 92 4.56 10.83 -17.58
C GLU A 92 3.04 10.73 -17.36
N THR A 93 2.27 10.73 -18.44
CA THR A 93 0.85 10.42 -18.37
C THR A 93 0.77 8.90 -18.29
N THR A 94 0.55 8.37 -17.10
CA THR A 94 0.24 6.94 -16.94
C THR A 94 -1.07 6.67 -17.68
N THR A 95 -1.05 5.74 -18.61
CA THR A 95 -2.27 5.37 -19.35
C THR A 95 -3.22 4.61 -18.44
N CYS A 96 -4.53 4.64 -18.74
CA CYS A 96 -5.51 3.85 -17.99
C CYS A 96 -5.12 2.36 -17.93
N ASP A 97 -4.65 1.81 -19.05
CA ASP A 97 -4.21 0.41 -19.14
C ASP A 97 -3.04 0.12 -18.17
N GLU A 98 -2.06 1.02 -18.05
CA GLU A 98 -0.95 0.89 -17.11
C GLU A 98 -1.41 1.02 -15.64
N ILE A 99 -2.38 1.89 -15.36
CA ILE A 99 -2.95 2.01 -14.01
C ILE A 99 -3.70 0.73 -13.63
N GLU A 100 -4.47 0.16 -14.55
CA GLU A 100 -5.21 -1.09 -14.35
C GLU A 100 -4.24 -2.28 -14.12
N GLU A 101 -3.18 -2.40 -14.92
CA GLU A 101 -2.15 -3.43 -14.72
C GLU A 101 -1.44 -3.31 -13.36
N LEU A 102 -1.12 -2.08 -12.94
CA LEU A 102 -0.53 -1.83 -11.62
C LEU A 102 -1.52 -2.20 -10.51
N TYR A 103 -2.76 -1.72 -10.62
CA TYR A 103 -3.82 -2.00 -9.66
C TYR A 103 -4.00 -3.51 -9.48
N ASP A 104 -4.13 -4.28 -10.56
CA ASP A 104 -4.30 -5.74 -10.49
C ASP A 104 -3.10 -6.45 -9.85
N SER A 105 -1.88 -5.96 -10.07
CA SER A 105 -0.69 -6.56 -9.46
C SER A 105 -0.63 -6.37 -7.94
N LEU A 106 -1.20 -5.29 -7.41
CA LEU A 106 -1.33 -5.04 -5.96
C LEU A 106 -2.41 -5.89 -5.27
N HIS A 107 -3.15 -6.71 -6.02
CA HIS A 107 -4.14 -7.65 -5.48
C HIS A 107 -3.78 -9.11 -5.82
N ALA A 108 -2.52 -9.38 -6.11
CA ALA A 108 -2.02 -10.69 -6.51
C ALA A 108 -0.70 -11.02 -5.81
N GLU A 109 -0.25 -12.27 -5.97
CA GLU A 109 1.05 -12.76 -5.49
C GLU A 109 1.26 -12.52 -4.00
N GLU A 110 2.26 -11.71 -3.63
CA GLU A 110 2.65 -11.47 -2.24
C GLU A 110 1.51 -10.90 -1.39
N TYR A 111 0.68 -10.05 -1.99
CA TYR A 111 -0.48 -9.44 -1.32
C TYR A 111 -1.63 -10.40 -1.08
N THR A 112 -1.54 -11.63 -1.57
CA THR A 112 -2.53 -12.69 -1.38
C THR A 112 -1.94 -13.91 -0.67
N ASN A 113 -0.67 -13.90 -0.28
CA ASN A 113 -0.06 -15.05 0.40
C ASN A 113 -0.55 -15.14 1.85
N CYS A 114 -0.74 -16.35 2.36
CA CYS A 114 -1.17 -16.59 3.74
C CYS A 114 -0.65 -17.93 4.26
N GLU A 115 -0.65 -18.08 5.58
CA GLU A 115 -0.45 -19.33 6.28
C GLU A 115 -1.76 -19.82 6.91
N PHE A 116 -2.57 -18.90 7.46
CA PHE A 116 -3.81 -19.17 8.18
C PHE A 116 -4.95 -18.26 7.70
N ASP A 117 -6.20 -18.62 8.02
CA ASP A 117 -7.36 -17.82 7.61
C ASP A 117 -7.33 -16.40 8.18
N ASN A 118 -6.82 -16.20 9.40
CA ASN A 118 -6.74 -14.88 10.02
C ASN A 118 -5.69 -13.96 9.37
N ASP A 119 -4.74 -14.48 8.58
CA ASP A 119 -3.87 -13.64 7.76
C ASP A 119 -4.64 -12.95 6.63
N CYS A 120 -5.83 -13.47 6.31
CA CYS A 120 -6.61 -13.04 5.16
C CYS A 120 -7.78 -12.15 5.58
N VAL A 121 -7.87 -10.98 4.94
CA VAL A 121 -9.01 -10.08 5.05
C VAL A 121 -9.67 -9.90 3.70
N ALA A 122 -11.00 -9.79 3.71
CA ALA A 122 -11.72 -9.29 2.56
C ALA A 122 -11.69 -7.77 2.58
N VAL A 123 -11.46 -7.18 1.42
CA VAL A 123 -11.48 -5.73 1.22
C VAL A 123 -12.32 -5.38 0.01
N TRP A 124 -12.93 -4.20 0.04
CA TRP A 124 -13.62 -3.61 -1.10
C TRP A 124 -12.63 -3.21 -2.19
N GLY A 125 -12.96 -3.58 -3.42
CA GLY A 125 -12.32 -3.06 -4.62
C GLY A 125 -12.99 -1.78 -5.13
N HIS A 126 -12.46 -1.24 -6.22
CA HIS A 126 -12.84 0.08 -6.77
C HIS A 126 -13.68 -0.01 -8.04
N CYS A 127 -14.47 -1.07 -8.16
CA CYS A 127 -15.39 -1.23 -9.29
C CYS A 127 -16.52 -0.18 -9.31
N ASP A 128 -16.70 0.60 -8.23
CA ASP A 128 -17.60 1.77 -8.17
C ASP A 128 -17.13 2.92 -9.07
N VAL A 129 -15.83 2.93 -9.40
CA VAL A 129 -15.21 3.79 -10.41
C VAL A 129 -14.77 3.03 -11.66
N GLY A 130 -15.16 1.76 -11.77
CA GLY A 130 -14.86 0.88 -12.90
C GLY A 130 -13.39 0.45 -12.98
N LEU A 131 -12.69 0.37 -11.83
CA LEU A 131 -11.33 -0.13 -11.71
C LEU A 131 -11.33 -1.44 -10.91
N GLY A 132 -10.88 -2.54 -11.53
CA GLY A 132 -10.83 -3.84 -10.87
C GLY A 132 -12.21 -4.43 -10.50
N GLY A 133 -12.19 -5.30 -9.49
CA GLY A 133 -13.35 -6.07 -9.00
C GLY A 133 -14.08 -5.43 -7.81
N CYS A 134 -15.13 -6.13 -7.35
CA CYS A 134 -15.92 -5.73 -6.17
C CYS A 134 -15.19 -5.97 -4.85
N HIS A 135 -14.53 -7.12 -4.73
CA HIS A 135 -13.89 -7.55 -3.51
C HIS A 135 -12.60 -8.26 -3.85
N TYR A 136 -11.65 -8.18 -2.93
CA TYR A 136 -10.39 -8.91 -2.97
C TYR A 136 -10.17 -9.57 -1.62
N SER A 137 -9.50 -10.72 -1.63
CA SER A 137 -9.05 -11.41 -0.43
C SER A 137 -7.54 -11.26 -0.38
N VAL A 138 -7.05 -10.54 0.63
CA VAL A 138 -5.67 -10.05 0.69
C VAL A 138 -5.06 -10.35 2.05
N ASN A 139 -3.74 -10.38 2.11
CA ASN A 139 -3.00 -10.50 3.35
C ASN A 139 -3.14 -9.21 4.17
N GLU A 140 -3.57 -9.29 5.42
CA GLU A 140 -3.83 -8.12 6.27
C GLU A 140 -2.58 -7.26 6.50
N GLU A 141 -1.41 -7.89 6.64
CA GLU A 141 -0.17 -7.20 7.00
C GLU A 141 0.55 -6.60 5.79
N GLU A 142 0.52 -7.29 4.65
CA GLU A 142 1.29 -6.91 3.46
C GLU A 142 0.53 -5.99 2.49
N TYR A 143 -0.78 -5.82 2.65
CA TYR A 143 -1.62 -5.13 1.66
C TYR A 143 -1.43 -3.59 1.64
N PRO A 144 -0.99 -3.00 0.50
CA PRO A 144 -0.55 -1.61 0.44
C PRO A 144 -1.71 -0.63 0.14
N GLN A 145 -2.61 -0.46 1.11
CA GLN A 145 -3.83 0.35 0.93
C GLN A 145 -3.56 1.80 0.45
N ASP A 146 -2.50 2.45 0.95
CA ASP A 146 -2.17 3.83 0.56
C ASP A 146 -1.73 3.95 -0.90
N GLU A 147 -1.00 2.96 -1.42
CA GLU A 147 -0.56 2.93 -2.82
C GLU A 147 -1.75 2.74 -3.76
N ILE A 148 -2.66 1.83 -3.41
CA ILE A 148 -3.90 1.57 -4.14
C ILE A 148 -4.77 2.82 -4.19
N ASN A 149 -4.92 3.52 -3.06
CA ASN A 149 -5.68 4.78 -2.99
C ASN A 149 -5.08 5.85 -3.92
N ASN A 150 -3.75 5.91 -4.04
CA ASN A 150 -3.09 6.84 -4.97
C ASN A 150 -3.37 6.47 -6.43
N LEU A 151 -3.31 5.18 -6.79
CA LEU A 151 -3.66 4.72 -8.14
C LEU A 151 -5.11 5.05 -8.50
N VAL A 152 -6.05 4.88 -7.56
CA VAL A 152 -7.46 5.23 -7.77
C VAL A 152 -7.65 6.73 -7.99
N ASN A 153 -6.88 7.59 -7.28
CA ASN A 153 -6.90 9.03 -7.52
C ASN A 153 -6.39 9.34 -8.94
N THR A 154 -5.28 8.74 -9.36
CA THR A 154 -4.74 8.92 -10.71
C THR A 154 -5.72 8.42 -11.79
N TRP A 155 -6.38 7.28 -11.56
CA TRP A 155 -7.43 6.77 -12.45
C TRP A 155 -8.56 7.77 -12.67
N ASN A 156 -9.01 8.44 -11.60
CA ASN A 156 -10.05 9.45 -11.67
C ASN A 156 -9.56 10.75 -12.34
N ASP A 157 -8.32 11.16 -12.07
CA ASP A 157 -7.71 12.37 -12.65
C ASP A 157 -7.49 12.24 -14.16
N GLU A 158 -7.19 11.03 -14.65
CA GLU A 158 -7.03 10.72 -16.08
C GLU A 158 -8.37 10.40 -16.78
N GLU A 159 -9.51 10.61 -16.10
CA GLU A 159 -10.87 10.36 -16.62
C GLU A 159 -11.08 8.91 -17.12
N CYS A 160 -10.44 7.92 -16.48
CA CYS A 160 -10.45 6.51 -16.92
C CYS A 160 -11.74 5.74 -16.58
N MET A 161 -12.67 6.34 -15.81
CA MET A 161 -13.89 5.65 -15.35
C MET A 161 -14.68 4.98 -16.47
N THR A 162 -15.09 3.74 -16.23
CA THR A 162 -15.84 2.93 -17.22
C THR A 162 -17.23 2.52 -16.69
N TRP A 163 -17.59 1.24 -16.83
CA TRP A 163 -18.82 0.67 -16.32
C TRP A 163 -18.66 0.38 -14.82
N VAL A 164 -19.70 0.69 -14.06
CA VAL A 164 -19.72 0.54 -12.60
C VAL A 164 -20.51 -0.70 -12.21
N CYS A 165 -19.99 -1.48 -11.27
CA CYS A 165 -20.64 -2.68 -10.74
C CYS A 165 -21.69 -2.38 -9.67
N ASP A 166 -22.66 -3.28 -9.52
CA ASP A 166 -23.51 -3.37 -8.32
C ASP A 166 -23.07 -4.62 -7.54
N CYS A 167 -22.30 -4.40 -6.46
CA CYS A 167 -21.64 -5.48 -5.76
C CYS A 167 -22.54 -6.17 -4.74
N SER A 168 -22.29 -7.46 -4.53
CA SER A 168 -22.84 -8.18 -3.39
C SER A 168 -22.28 -7.66 -2.07
N ALA A 169 -22.79 -8.18 -0.96
CA ALA A 169 -22.10 -8.01 0.31
C ALA A 169 -20.69 -8.61 0.24
N GLU A 170 -19.82 -8.06 1.08
CA GLU A 170 -18.43 -8.48 1.23
C GLU A 170 -18.36 -9.93 1.74
N PRO A 171 -17.60 -10.81 1.07
CA PRO A 171 -17.43 -12.19 1.51
C PRO A 171 -16.44 -12.28 2.68
N TYR A 172 -16.42 -13.42 3.38
CA TYR A 172 -15.29 -13.76 4.24
C TYR A 172 -14.08 -14.17 3.40
N ALA A 173 -12.87 -13.94 3.92
CA ALA A 173 -11.63 -14.45 3.35
C ALA A 173 -11.16 -15.68 4.13
N GLN A 174 -10.48 -16.60 3.45
CA GLN A 174 -9.88 -17.81 4.01
C GLN A 174 -8.55 -18.10 3.29
N CYS A 175 -7.64 -18.79 3.96
CA CYS A 175 -6.40 -19.24 3.37
C CYS A 175 -6.57 -20.63 2.78
N LEU A 176 -6.44 -20.73 1.45
CA LEU A 176 -6.52 -22.00 0.74
C LEU A 176 -5.25 -22.20 -0.09
N ASP A 177 -4.53 -23.29 0.19
CA ASP A 177 -3.28 -23.65 -0.49
C ASP A 177 -2.22 -22.52 -0.48
N GLY A 178 -2.19 -21.73 0.60
CA GLY A 178 -1.25 -20.62 0.78
C GLY A 178 -1.67 -19.31 0.09
N THR A 179 -2.92 -19.21 -0.37
CA THR A 179 -3.47 -18.01 -1.00
C THR A 179 -4.78 -17.60 -0.35
N CYS A 180 -4.95 -16.31 -0.08
CA CYS A 180 -6.18 -15.71 0.39
C CYS A 180 -7.24 -15.80 -0.69
N THR A 181 -8.37 -16.41 -0.34
CA THR A 181 -9.50 -16.65 -1.24
C THR A 181 -10.80 -16.28 -0.55
N SER A 182 -11.81 -15.94 -1.34
CA SER A 182 -13.14 -15.66 -0.79
C SER A 182 -13.87 -16.96 -0.45
N ALA A 183 -14.37 -17.08 0.77
CA ALA A 183 -15.13 -18.25 1.20
C ALA A 183 -16.60 -18.21 0.74
N TYR A 184 -17.22 -17.03 0.58
CA TYR A 184 -18.65 -16.87 0.25
C TYR A 184 -19.66 -17.60 1.18
N CYS A 185 -19.20 -18.14 2.31
CA CYS A 185 -20.05 -18.77 3.32
C CYS A 185 -20.83 -17.74 4.14
N MET A 186 -21.97 -18.17 4.71
CA MET A 186 -22.90 -17.29 5.44
C MET A 186 -22.44 -16.92 6.85
N SER A 187 -21.32 -17.49 7.33
CA SER A 187 -20.71 -17.21 8.64
C SER A 187 -19.20 -17.37 8.57
N GLU A 188 -18.51 -16.93 9.63
CA GLU A 188 -17.09 -17.19 9.84
C GLU A 188 -16.76 -18.68 9.86
N ASN A 189 -15.51 -19.02 9.52
CA ASN A 189 -15.01 -20.38 9.50
C ASN A 189 -15.02 -20.96 10.94
N PRO A 190 -15.76 -22.05 11.21
CA PRO A 190 -15.80 -22.66 12.54
C PRO A 190 -14.64 -23.62 12.82
N ALA A 191 -13.65 -23.72 11.93
CA ALA A 191 -12.43 -24.47 12.18
C ALA A 191 -11.66 -23.94 13.38
N GLY A 192 -10.84 -24.81 13.98
CA GLY A 192 -9.95 -24.41 15.06
C GLY A 192 -8.70 -23.69 14.57
N CYS A 193 -7.94 -23.19 15.53
CA CYS A 193 -6.78 -22.35 15.30
C CYS A 193 -5.64 -22.97 14.49
N PHE A 194 -5.60 -24.29 14.33
CA PHE A 194 -4.63 -24.90 13.40
C PHE A 194 -4.92 -24.60 11.93
N GLN A 195 -6.16 -24.25 11.60
CA GLN A 195 -6.52 -23.72 10.28
C GLN A 195 -6.70 -22.20 10.33
N THR A 196 -7.39 -21.69 11.35
CA THR A 196 -7.76 -20.26 11.37
C THR A 196 -6.65 -19.35 11.86
N GLY A 197 -5.59 -19.90 12.47
CA GLY A 197 -4.53 -19.12 13.11
C GLY A 197 -4.96 -18.55 14.46
N CYS A 198 -4.01 -17.88 15.12
CA CYS A 198 -4.23 -17.14 16.36
C CYS A 198 -3.56 -15.78 16.27
N ASP A 199 -4.13 -14.80 16.99
CA ASP A 199 -3.54 -13.47 17.13
C ASP A 199 -2.19 -13.53 17.86
N GLU A 200 -1.39 -12.47 17.72
CA GLU A 200 -0.11 -12.34 18.41
C GLU A 200 -0.27 -12.51 19.93
N GLY A 201 0.58 -13.34 20.53
CA GLY A 201 0.52 -13.65 21.96
C GLY A 201 -0.48 -14.75 22.32
N TYR A 202 -1.01 -15.50 21.36
CA TYR A 202 -1.82 -16.70 21.58
C TYR A 202 -1.15 -17.94 20.98
N GLU A 203 -1.42 -19.11 21.56
CA GLU A 203 -0.97 -20.41 21.10
C GLU A 203 -2.18 -21.33 20.87
N CYS A 204 -2.10 -22.13 19.81
CA CYS A 204 -3.15 -23.07 19.48
C CYS A 204 -3.01 -24.36 20.28
N ILE A 205 -3.96 -24.63 21.18
CA ILE A 205 -3.93 -25.80 22.07
C ILE A 205 -5.18 -26.66 21.91
N ILE A 206 -5.02 -27.98 21.98
CA ILE A 206 -6.15 -28.94 21.98
C ILE A 206 -6.55 -29.21 23.43
N LEU A 207 -7.78 -28.84 23.79
CA LEU A 207 -8.37 -29.13 25.10
C LEU A 207 -9.34 -30.30 24.98
N GLU A 208 -9.18 -31.35 25.79
CA GLU A 208 -10.04 -32.54 25.72
C GLU A 208 -11.53 -32.27 26.04
N GLU A 209 -11.82 -31.14 26.70
CA GLU A 209 -13.19 -30.73 27.05
C GLU A 209 -13.86 -29.88 25.96
N GLU A 210 -13.11 -29.39 24.97
CA GLU A 210 -13.60 -28.58 23.85
C GLU A 210 -13.38 -29.31 22.52
N CYS A 211 -14.47 -29.68 21.85
CA CYS A 211 -14.37 -30.29 20.52
C CYS A 211 -14.45 -29.22 19.44
N VAL A 212 -13.30 -28.88 18.85
CA VAL A 212 -13.19 -27.96 17.71
C VAL A 212 -12.69 -28.72 16.47
N PRO A 213 -13.33 -28.57 15.30
CA PRO A 213 -12.94 -29.30 14.09
C PRO A 213 -11.56 -28.84 13.57
N SER A 214 -10.74 -29.78 13.11
CA SER A 214 -9.41 -29.48 12.56
C SER A 214 -9.42 -28.75 11.23
N SER A 215 -10.44 -28.99 10.41
CA SER A 215 -10.54 -28.37 9.10
C SER A 215 -11.99 -28.21 8.70
N CYS A 216 -12.28 -27.08 8.08
CA CYS A 216 -13.55 -26.79 7.45
C CYS A 216 -13.33 -26.23 6.04
N PHE A 217 -14.27 -26.55 5.16
CA PHE A 217 -14.28 -26.10 3.77
C PHE A 217 -15.63 -25.47 3.46
N CYS A 218 -15.64 -24.32 2.81
CA CYS A 218 -16.88 -23.71 2.38
C CYS A 218 -17.40 -24.37 1.08
N ASP A 219 -18.68 -24.73 1.06
CA ASP A 219 -19.38 -25.07 -0.17
C ASP A 219 -19.99 -23.79 -0.77
N GLU A 220 -19.36 -23.26 -1.80
CA GLU A 220 -19.79 -22.03 -2.48
C GLU A 220 -21.20 -22.11 -3.10
N PHE A 221 -21.71 -23.32 -3.39
CA PHE A 221 -23.02 -23.49 -4.00
C PHE A 221 -24.15 -23.33 -2.97
N TYR A 222 -23.93 -23.80 -1.74
CA TYR A 222 -24.92 -23.72 -0.66
C TYR A 222 -24.65 -22.59 0.35
N GLY A 223 -23.41 -22.09 0.41
CA GLY A 223 -22.97 -21.08 1.38
C GLY A 223 -22.76 -21.63 2.79
N ASP A 224 -22.54 -22.95 2.92
CA ASP A 224 -22.48 -23.69 4.17
C ASP A 224 -21.07 -24.28 4.40
N TRP A 225 -20.64 -24.32 5.66
CA TRP A 225 -19.37 -24.93 6.08
C TRP A 225 -19.48 -26.45 6.24
N PHE A 226 -18.47 -27.17 5.73
CA PHE A 226 -18.30 -28.61 5.90
C PHE A 226 -17.02 -28.89 6.68
N CYS A 227 -17.17 -29.43 7.88
CA CYS A 227 -16.08 -29.60 8.83
C CYS A 227 -15.77 -31.07 9.15
N THR A 228 -14.55 -31.32 9.63
CA THR A 228 -14.16 -32.60 10.23
C THR A 228 -14.84 -32.81 11.59
N GLU A 229 -15.07 -34.07 11.98
CA GLU A 229 -15.61 -34.42 13.31
C GLU A 229 -14.52 -35.03 14.22
N ASP A 230 -13.29 -34.51 14.12
CA ASP A 230 -12.11 -35.10 14.76
C ASP A 230 -11.68 -34.42 16.06
N CYS A 231 -12.32 -33.30 16.43
CA CYS A 231 -12.01 -32.49 17.62
C CYS A 231 -10.52 -32.10 17.72
N GLY A 232 -9.81 -32.00 16.59
CA GLY A 232 -8.37 -31.79 16.55
C GLY A 232 -7.92 -30.36 16.24
N GLY A 233 -8.85 -29.41 16.10
CA GLY A 233 -8.54 -28.06 15.59
C GLY A 233 -7.94 -27.09 16.58
N GLY A 234 -8.10 -27.36 17.88
CA GLY A 234 -7.60 -26.50 18.93
C GLY A 234 -8.34 -25.17 19.08
N THR A 235 -8.09 -24.50 20.19
CA THR A 235 -8.60 -23.17 20.54
C THR A 235 -7.41 -22.25 20.83
N CYS A 236 -7.48 -20.99 20.39
CA CYS A 236 -6.46 -19.99 20.75
C CYS A 236 -6.50 -19.70 22.25
N TYR A 237 -5.38 -19.91 22.92
CA TYR A 237 -5.20 -19.57 24.32
C TYR A 237 -4.07 -18.57 24.46
N LEU A 238 -4.20 -17.61 25.38
CA LEU A 238 -3.14 -16.62 25.62
C LEU A 238 -1.83 -17.34 25.98
N THR A 239 -0.81 -17.12 25.16
CA THR A 239 0.58 -17.48 25.43
C THR A 239 1.06 -16.58 26.54
N GLN A 240 0.73 -16.94 27.78
CA GLN A 240 1.33 -16.28 28.92
C GLN A 240 2.78 -16.68 29.02
N VAL A 241 3.66 -15.70 28.82
CA VAL A 241 5.05 -15.86 29.18
C VAL A 241 5.11 -15.92 30.70
N LEU A 242 5.34 -17.13 31.23
CA LEU A 242 5.55 -17.36 32.67
C LEU A 242 6.62 -16.38 33.19
N GLY A 243 6.24 -15.53 34.15
CA GLY A 243 7.09 -14.48 34.70
C GLY A 243 6.94 -13.08 34.08
N ASP A 244 6.22 -12.91 32.96
CA ASP A 244 5.80 -11.61 32.46
C ASP A 244 4.42 -11.27 33.05
N ILE A 245 4.43 -10.52 34.13
CA ILE A 245 3.25 -10.27 34.98
C ILE A 245 2.54 -8.97 34.57
N ASN A 246 3.27 -8.04 33.95
CA ASN A 246 2.68 -6.82 33.39
C ASN A 246 2.35 -6.90 31.89
N ASN A 247 2.61 -8.06 31.25
CA ASN A 247 2.41 -8.31 29.83
C ASN A 247 3.12 -7.28 28.94
N ASP A 248 4.33 -6.86 29.34
CA ASP A 248 5.14 -5.92 28.56
C ASP A 248 6.18 -6.61 27.67
N THR A 249 6.09 -7.94 27.55
CA THR A 249 6.98 -8.85 26.80
C THR A 249 8.40 -8.97 27.37
N GLN A 250 8.70 -8.35 28.50
CA GLN A 250 10.02 -8.36 29.12
C GLN A 250 9.97 -8.86 30.56
N ILE A 251 10.43 -10.08 30.79
CA ILE A 251 10.61 -10.59 32.16
C ILE A 251 11.75 -9.82 32.86
N ASN A 252 11.39 -8.96 33.81
CA ASN A 252 12.34 -8.11 34.51
C ASN A 252 11.93 -7.81 35.97
N VAL A 253 12.61 -6.85 36.60
CA VAL A 253 12.38 -6.51 38.02
C VAL A 253 10.99 -5.92 38.28
N LEU A 254 10.33 -5.36 37.26
CA LEU A 254 8.97 -4.83 37.39
C LEU A 254 7.96 -5.95 37.66
N ASP A 255 8.11 -7.12 37.04
CA ASP A 255 7.28 -8.30 37.31
C ASP A 255 7.46 -8.79 38.74
N VAL A 256 8.70 -8.79 39.23
CA VAL A 256 9.00 -9.15 40.63
C VAL A 256 8.30 -8.19 41.61
N VAL A 257 8.26 -6.89 41.28
CA VAL A 257 7.58 -5.89 42.13
C VAL A 257 6.08 -6.15 42.17
N LEU A 258 5.45 -6.47 41.03
CA LEU A 258 4.04 -6.84 40.96
C LEU A 258 3.72 -8.12 41.73
N LEU A 259 4.52 -9.17 41.53
CA LEU A 259 4.39 -10.44 42.26
C LEU A 259 4.45 -10.23 43.78
N VAL A 260 5.40 -9.43 44.26
CA VAL A 260 5.48 -9.07 45.69
C VAL A 260 4.26 -8.25 46.13
N GLY A 261 3.74 -7.38 45.27
CA GLY A 261 2.49 -6.66 45.48
C GLY A 261 1.31 -7.60 45.72
N PHE A 262 1.16 -8.65 44.91
CA PHE A 262 0.13 -9.69 45.05
C PHE A 262 0.30 -10.50 46.33
N ILE A 263 1.52 -10.96 46.63
CA ILE A 263 1.82 -11.74 47.85
C ILE A 263 1.50 -10.95 49.12
N LEU A 264 1.77 -9.64 49.11
CA LEU A 264 1.48 -8.75 50.25
C LEU A 264 0.01 -8.32 50.31
N GLY A 265 -0.80 -8.64 49.30
CA GLY A 265 -2.20 -8.22 49.20
C GLY A 265 -2.39 -6.72 48.98
N ASN A 266 -1.36 -6.04 48.46
CA ASN A 266 -1.45 -4.62 48.08
C ASN A 266 -2.16 -4.45 46.74
N GLU A 267 -2.09 -5.46 45.89
CA GLU A 267 -2.75 -5.57 44.59
C GLU A 267 -3.41 -6.95 44.49
N ILE A 268 -4.49 -7.04 43.71
CA ILE A 268 -5.20 -8.30 43.46
C ILE A 268 -4.94 -8.64 41.99
N PRO A 269 -4.24 -9.75 41.69
CA PRO A 269 -4.02 -10.15 40.30
C PRO A 269 -5.36 -10.50 39.65
N ASP A 270 -5.50 -10.21 38.36
CA ASP A 270 -6.50 -10.86 37.54
C ASP A 270 -6.09 -12.31 37.22
N ASP A 271 -6.95 -13.06 36.54
CA ASP A 271 -6.71 -14.47 36.26
C ASP A 271 -5.40 -14.67 35.46
N ILE A 272 -5.15 -13.81 34.48
CA ILE A 272 -3.93 -13.83 33.66
C ILE A 272 -2.73 -13.56 34.57
N GLN A 273 -2.69 -12.44 35.28
CA GLN A 273 -1.58 -12.10 36.15
C GLN A 273 -1.31 -13.14 37.24
N TYR A 274 -2.35 -13.82 37.73
CA TYR A 274 -2.20 -14.90 38.70
C TYR A 274 -1.47 -16.10 38.09
N PHE A 275 -1.86 -16.51 36.89
CA PHE A 275 -1.22 -17.60 36.17
C PHE A 275 0.23 -17.28 35.77
N SER A 276 0.52 -16.06 35.30
CA SER A 276 1.91 -15.68 34.97
C SER A 276 2.79 -15.46 36.20
N ALA A 277 2.18 -15.19 37.36
CA ALA A 277 2.83 -15.05 38.66
C ALA A 277 3.14 -16.38 39.37
N ASP A 278 2.41 -17.47 39.09
CA ASP A 278 2.59 -18.80 39.70
C ASP A 278 3.69 -19.60 38.96
N ILE A 279 4.94 -19.16 39.16
CA ILE A 279 6.10 -19.61 38.38
C ILE A 279 6.39 -21.10 38.55
N ASN A 280 6.12 -21.67 39.73
CA ASN A 280 6.32 -23.09 39.97
C ASN A 280 5.05 -23.93 39.77
N SER A 281 3.93 -23.30 39.40
CA SER A 281 2.63 -23.90 39.13
C SER A 281 2.11 -24.76 40.30
N ASP A 282 2.35 -24.32 41.53
CA ASP A 282 1.86 -25.00 42.74
C ASP A 282 0.48 -24.53 43.20
N GLY A 283 -0.10 -23.56 42.49
CA GLY A 283 -1.42 -22.98 42.75
C GLY A 283 -1.41 -22.01 43.93
N SER A 284 -0.26 -21.45 44.32
CA SER A 284 -0.14 -20.51 45.44
C SER A 284 0.97 -19.48 45.25
N LEU A 285 0.60 -18.22 45.00
CA LEU A 285 1.55 -17.11 44.94
C LEU A 285 2.27 -16.89 46.27
N ASN A 286 3.57 -17.17 46.31
CA ASN A 286 4.40 -17.03 47.50
C ASN A 286 5.87 -16.71 47.17
N VAL A 287 6.73 -16.73 48.18
CA VAL A 287 8.15 -16.37 48.02
C VAL A 287 8.91 -17.33 47.09
N LEU A 288 8.42 -18.56 46.89
CA LEU A 288 9.02 -19.52 45.97
C LEU A 288 8.89 -19.05 44.52
N ASP A 289 7.77 -18.44 44.15
CA ASP A 289 7.57 -17.85 42.82
C ASP A 289 8.53 -16.70 42.57
N VAL A 290 8.73 -15.84 43.58
CA VAL A 290 9.71 -14.74 43.51
C VAL A 290 11.11 -15.25 43.28
N VAL A 291 11.52 -16.32 44.00
CA VAL A 291 12.85 -16.91 43.83
C VAL A 291 13.01 -17.51 42.44
N SER A 292 12.00 -18.21 41.94
CA SER A 292 11.99 -18.78 40.59
C SER A 292 12.06 -17.69 39.52
N LEU A 293 11.27 -16.62 39.65
CA LEU A 293 11.27 -15.47 38.74
C LEU A 293 12.62 -14.76 38.70
N VAL A 294 13.23 -14.54 39.87
CA VAL A 294 14.59 -13.97 39.95
C VAL A 294 15.62 -14.91 39.33
N GLY A 295 15.46 -16.24 39.49
CA GLY A 295 16.28 -17.24 38.80
C GLY A 295 16.22 -17.09 37.28
N ILE A 296 15.01 -16.96 36.73
CA ILE A 296 14.76 -16.72 35.30
C ILE A 296 15.44 -15.43 34.84
N ILE A 297 15.26 -14.30 35.55
CA ILE A 297 15.87 -13.00 35.21
C ILE A 297 17.40 -13.07 35.21
N LEU A 298 17.99 -13.84 36.12
CA LEU A 298 19.44 -14.00 36.25
C LEU A 298 20.01 -15.12 35.37
N GLY A 299 19.18 -15.88 34.67
CA GLY A 299 19.57 -17.02 33.83
C GLY A 299 20.18 -18.20 34.59
N ASN A 300 19.69 -18.49 35.81
CA ASN A 300 20.14 -19.62 36.65
C ASN A 300 19.00 -20.57 37.03
#